data_AF-A0A154BP40-F1
#
_entry.id   AF-A0A154BP40-F1
#
_cell.length_a   1.000
_cell.length_b   1.000
_cell.length_c   1.000
_cell.angle_alpha   90.00
_cell.angle_beta   90.00
_cell.angle_gamma   90.00
#
_symmetry.space_group_name_H-M   'P 1'
#
loop_
_entity.id
_entity.type
_entity.pdbx_description
1 polymer ?
#
loop_
_entity_poly.entity_id
_entity_poly.type
_entity_poly.pdbx_seq_one_letter_code
_entity_poly.pdbx_strand_id
1 'polypeptide(L)' 'MITAQDKIGNILSQHPHLKQKLIERSPKFKNLENPIMLNTVGRFATVADAAKKTGEDLDELLRFLNRNL' A
#
# COMPACT_ATOMS: atom_id res chain seq x y z
N MET A 1 8.85 -10.46 5.07
CA MET A 1 9.49 -9.13 4.99
C MET A 1 9.04 -8.49 3.69
N ILE A 2 8.39 -7.34 3.76
CA ILE A 2 7.93 -6.56 2.59
C ILE A 2 9.04 -5.62 2.14
N THR A 3 9.23 -5.53 0.84
CA THR A 3 10.21 -4.70 0.15
C THR A 3 9.53 -3.69 -0.77
N ALA A 4 10.30 -2.70 -1.23
CA ALA A 4 9.80 -1.64 -2.12
C ALA A 4 9.19 -2.17 -3.42
N GLN A 5 9.65 -3.34 -3.90
CA GLN A 5 9.24 -3.95 -5.16
C GLN A 5 8.02 -4.86 -5.01
N ASP A 6 7.63 -5.17 -3.77
CA ASP A 6 6.46 -6.00 -3.53
C ASP A 6 5.18 -5.28 -3.96
N LYS A 7 4.25 -6.05 -4.49
CA LYS A 7 2.97 -5.54 -4.96
C LYS A 7 2.09 -5.21 -3.76
N ILE A 8 1.86 -3.92 -3.53
CA ILE A 8 1.02 -3.47 -2.41
C ILE A 8 -0.40 -4.02 -2.53
N GLY A 9 -0.91 -4.15 -3.77
CA GLY A 9 -2.21 -4.76 -4.03
C GLY A 9 -2.32 -6.19 -3.47
N ASN A 10 -1.30 -7.02 -3.69
CA ASN A 10 -1.29 -8.40 -3.20
C ASN A 10 -1.23 -8.45 -1.66
N ILE A 11 -0.36 -7.62 -1.06
CA ILE A 11 -0.22 -7.53 0.40
C ILE A 11 -1.56 -7.14 1.04
N LEU A 12 -2.22 -6.10 0.52
CA LEU A 12 -3.49 -5.63 1.07
C LEU A 12 -4.64 -6.61 0.80
N SER A 13 -4.59 -7.39 -0.28
CA SER A 13 -5.53 -8.49 -0.52
C SER A 13 -5.34 -9.64 0.47
N GLN A 14 -4.11 -9.98 0.83
CA GLN A 14 -3.82 -11.04 1.80
C GLN A 14 -4.02 -10.59 3.26
N HIS A 15 -3.84 -9.29 3.53
CA HIS A 15 -3.90 -8.71 4.87
C HIS A 15 -4.88 -7.51 4.91
N PRO A 16 -6.20 -7.74 4.94
CA PRO A 16 -7.19 -6.66 4.94
C PRO A 16 -7.08 -5.71 6.15
N HIS A 17 -6.56 -6.20 7.28
CA HIS A 17 -6.31 -5.41 8.49
C HIS A 17 -5.21 -4.36 8.29
N LEU A 18 -4.18 -4.65 7.48
CA LEU A 18 -3.14 -3.68 7.13
C LEU A 18 -3.74 -2.50 6.35
N LYS A 19 -4.73 -2.77 5.50
CA LYS A 19 -5.46 -1.73 4.76
C LYS A 19 -6.17 -0.77 5.71
N GLN A 20 -6.87 -1.27 6.73
CA GLN A 20 -7.55 -0.41 7.71
C GLN A 20 -6.54 0.48 8.44
N LYS A 21 -5.44 -0.10 8.92
CA LYS A 21 -4.38 0.66 9.60
C LYS A 21 -3.72 1.73 8.71
N LEU A 22 -3.56 1.46 7.41
CA LEU A 22 -3.04 2.46 6.45
C LEU A 22 -4.02 3.61 6.24
N ILE A 23 -5.32 3.33 6.16
CA ILE A 23 -6.36 4.35 6.01
C ILE A 23 -6.48 5.19 7.29
N GLU A 24 -6.36 4.58 8.47
CA GLU A 24 -6.30 5.28 9.76
C GLU A 24 -5.06 6.18 9.86
N ARG A 25 -3.91 5.71 9.37
CA ARG A 25 -2.67 6.50 9.34
C ARG A 25 -2.80 7.69 8.39
N SER A 26 -3.34 7.47 7.20
CA SER A 26 -3.47 8.52 6.20
C SER A 26 -4.65 8.26 5.26
N PRO A 27 -5.62 9.20 5.15
CA PRO A 27 -6.76 9.06 4.26
C PRO A 27 -6.35 9.02 2.78
N LYS A 28 -5.09 9.33 2.44
CA LYS A 28 -4.54 9.21 1.08
C LYS A 28 -4.55 7.76 0.59
N PHE A 29 -4.45 6.78 1.49
CA PHE A 29 -4.56 5.35 1.15
C PHE A 29 -5.99 4.93 0.81
N LYS A 30 -7.00 5.76 1.10
CA LYS A 30 -8.39 5.51 0.70
C LYS A 30 -8.55 5.53 -0.83
N ASN A 31 -7.71 6.29 -1.54
CA ASN A 31 -7.73 6.29 -3.02
C ASN A 31 -7.14 5.01 -3.64
N LEU A 32 -6.41 4.20 -2.87
CA LEU A 32 -6.05 2.84 -3.28
C LEU A 32 -7.25 1.88 -3.23
N GLU A 33 -8.42 2.30 -2.71
CA GLU A 33 -9.65 1.49 -2.77
C GLU A 33 -10.21 1.33 -4.17
N ASN A 34 -9.85 2.21 -5.12
CA ASN A 34 -10.56 2.25 -6.39
C ASN A 34 -10.29 0.96 -7.21
N PRO A 35 -11.26 0.04 -7.34
CA PRO A 35 -11.06 -1.27 -7.97
C PRO A 35 -10.67 -1.15 -9.45
N ILE A 36 -11.08 -0.03 -10.07
CA ILE A 36 -10.72 0.32 -11.44
C ILE A 36 -9.23 0.62 -11.52
N MET A 37 -8.68 1.39 -10.56
CA MET A 37 -7.23 1.59 -10.45
C MET A 37 -6.52 0.28 -10.09
N LEU A 38 -7.07 -0.57 -9.23
CA LEU A 38 -6.48 -1.86 -8.85
C LEU A 38 -6.37 -2.82 -10.04
N ASN A 39 -7.39 -2.87 -10.89
CA ASN A 39 -7.42 -3.76 -12.06
C ASN A 39 -6.64 -3.23 -13.26
N THR A 40 -6.35 -1.92 -13.35
CA THR A 40 -5.54 -1.33 -14.44
C THR A 40 -4.09 -1.02 -14.04
N VAL A 41 -3.82 -0.57 -12.80
CA VAL A 41 -2.49 -0.14 -12.33
C VAL A 41 -2.09 -0.79 -11.00
N GLY A 42 -3.02 -1.02 -10.06
CA GLY A 42 -2.74 -1.53 -8.71
C GLY A 42 -2.37 -3.01 -8.63
N ARG A 43 -2.62 -3.79 -9.69
CA ARG A 43 -2.06 -5.15 -9.87
C ARG A 43 -0.56 -5.14 -10.16
N PHE A 44 -0.02 -3.98 -10.53
CA PHE A 44 1.40 -3.76 -10.80
C PHE A 44 2.04 -2.71 -9.88
N ALA A 45 1.25 -1.92 -9.16
CA ALA A 45 1.76 -0.92 -8.23
C ALA A 45 2.53 -1.59 -7.10
N THR A 46 3.80 -1.23 -7.02
CA THR A 46 4.70 -1.63 -5.95
C THR A 46 4.49 -0.75 -4.72
N VAL A 47 5.07 -1.12 -3.58
CA VAL A 47 5.09 -0.26 -2.38
C VAL A 47 5.77 1.09 -2.69
N ALA A 48 6.81 1.10 -3.54
CA ALA A 48 7.45 2.33 -4.02
C ALA A 48 6.48 3.24 -4.80
N ASP A 49 5.69 2.67 -5.70
CA ASP A 49 4.71 3.43 -6.46
C ASP A 49 3.61 4.00 -5.58
N ALA A 50 3.18 3.24 -4.56
CA ALA A 50 2.20 3.70 -3.58
C ALA A 50 2.73 4.87 -2.77
N ALA A 51 3.95 4.77 -2.22
CA ALA A 51 4.62 5.85 -1.50
C ALA A 51 4.74 7.11 -2.36
N LYS A 52 5.22 6.97 -3.61
CA LYS A 52 5.34 8.08 -4.55
C LYS A 52 4.00 8.74 -4.88
N LYS A 53 2.93 7.94 -5.02
CA LYS A 53 1.59 8.43 -5.35
C LYS A 53 0.89 9.12 -4.17
N THR A 54 1.11 8.64 -2.94
CA THR A 54 0.57 9.27 -1.73
C THR A 54 1.46 10.42 -1.23
N GLY A 55 2.69 10.52 -1.74
CA GLY A 55 3.71 11.43 -1.25
C GLY A 55 4.17 11.06 0.17
N GLU A 56 4.06 9.79 0.53
CA GLU A 56 4.68 9.27 1.76
C GLU A 56 6.13 8.87 1.51
N ASP A 57 6.91 8.89 2.58
CA ASP A 57 8.25 8.33 2.58
C ASP A 57 8.19 6.80 2.44
N LEU A 58 8.99 6.28 1.49
CA LEU A 58 9.02 4.85 1.19
C LEU A 58 9.53 4.02 2.37
N ASP A 59 10.57 4.51 3.06
CA ASP A 59 11.14 3.77 4.19
C ASP A 59 10.18 3.74 5.38
N GLU A 60 9.47 4.84 5.64
CA GLU A 60 8.38 4.85 6.63
C GLU A 60 7.26 3.87 6.28
N LEU A 61 6.82 3.84 5.02
CA LEU A 61 5.78 2.93 4.58
C LEU A 61 6.24 1.46 4.74
N LEU A 62 7.47 1.14 4.35
CA LEU A 62 8.04 -0.20 4.52
C LEU A 62 8.17 -0.59 5.99
N ARG A 63 8.65 0.32 6.84
CA ARG A 63 8.71 0.09 8.30
C ARG A 63 7.33 -0.17 8.87
N PHE A 64 6.34 0.61 8.47
CA PHE A 64 4.96 0.44 8.93
C PHE A 64 4.37 -0.91 8.50
N LEU A 65 4.54 -1.27 7.23
CA LEU A 65 4.05 -2.54 6.67
C LEU A 65 4.72 -3.74 7.36
N ASN A 66 6.04 -3.72 7.54
CA ASN A 66 6.77 -4.81 8.19
C ASN A 66 6.48 -4.92 9.70
N ARG A 67 6.12 -3.82 10.37
CA ARG A 67 5.78 -3.82 11.80
C ARG A 67 4.36 -4.30 12.10
N ASN A 68 3.45 -4.18 11.13
CA ASN A 68 2.03 -4.51 11.28
C ASN A 68 1.63 -5.79 10.53
N LEU A 69 2.61 -6.49 9.94
CA LEU A 69 2.48 -7.77 9.26
C LEU A 69 2.30 -8.92 10.26
#